data_AF-A0AA89BBL7-F1
#
_entry.id   AF-A0AA89BBL7-F1
#
_cell.length_a   1.000
_cell.length_b   1.000
_cell.length_c   1.000
_cell.angle_alpha   90.00
_cell.angle_beta   90.00
_cell.angle_gamma   90.00
#
_symmetry.space_group_name_H-M   'P 1'
#
loop_
_entity.id
_entity.type
_entity.pdbx_description
1 polymer ?
#
loop_
_entity_poly.entity_id
_entity_poly.type
_entity_poly.pdbx_seq_one_letter_code
_entity_poly.pdbx_strand_id
1 'polypeptide(L)'
;MGIGSSRDKAAKVVLLADEEAKRLGHDTVGTEQLLSGLIAENTGIAAKVHTLIGEGSAGGGFDAANILEPALARGELQCIGATTQDEHRMRVEKDPALKRRFQPVKVLEPSVDETIEIFGGLYETYESHHKVHYTKEALIAAPQLSNRDIRFAFC
;
A
#
# COMPACT_ATOMS: atom_id res chain seq x y z
N MET A 1 -17.81 -27.64 11.40
CA MET A 1 -16.90 -27.28 10.28
C MET A 1 -16.13 -26.05 10.71
N GLY A 2 -14.86 -26.22 11.05
CA GLY A 2 -14.04 -25.17 11.66
C GLY A 2 -13.79 -24.03 10.69
N ILE A 3 -14.18 -22.83 11.09
CA ILE A 3 -13.76 -21.58 10.46
C ILE A 3 -12.24 -21.53 10.65
N GLY A 4 -11.46 -21.80 9.60
CA GLY A 4 -10.01 -21.64 9.65
C GLY A 4 -9.67 -20.27 10.21
N SER A 5 -8.80 -20.23 11.22
CA SER A 5 -8.48 -19.01 11.95
C SER A 5 -8.00 -17.94 10.98
N SER A 6 -8.27 -16.66 11.26
CA SER A 6 -7.70 -15.55 10.46
C SER A 6 -6.17 -15.64 10.36
N ARG A 7 -5.50 -16.32 11.31
CA ARG A 7 -4.06 -16.64 11.24
C ARG A 7 -3.72 -17.65 10.14
N ASP A 8 -4.56 -18.65 9.91
CA ASP A 8 -4.32 -19.70 8.91
C ASP A 8 -4.37 -19.11 7.48
N LYS A 9 -5.27 -18.15 7.28
CA LYS A 9 -5.36 -17.39 6.02
C LYS A 9 -4.16 -16.49 5.81
N ALA A 10 -3.76 -15.73 6.83
CA ALA A 10 -2.60 -14.86 6.75
C ALA A 10 -1.31 -15.66 6.48
N ALA A 11 -1.14 -16.82 7.12
CA ALA A 11 -0.02 -17.72 6.86
C ALA A 11 -0.03 -18.23 5.41
N LYS A 12 -1.21 -18.58 4.87
CA LYS A 12 -1.36 -19.00 3.47
C LYS A 12 -0.98 -17.89 2.49
N VAL A 13 -1.36 -16.64 2.76
CA VAL A 13 -0.98 -15.47 1.94
C VAL A 13 0.54 -15.33 1.86
N VAL A 14 1.23 -15.43 3.00
CA VAL A 14 2.69 -15.32 3.06
C VAL A 14 3.35 -16.46 2.27
N LEU A 15 2.83 -17.68 2.37
CA LEU A 15 3.33 -18.82 1.60
C LEU A 15 3.19 -18.57 0.09
N LEU A 16 2.01 -18.14 -0.37
CA LEU A 16 1.76 -17.86 -1.78
C LEU A 16 2.64 -16.71 -2.31
N ALA A 17 2.90 -15.70 -1.47
CA ALA A 17 3.81 -14.61 -1.80
C ALA A 17 5.26 -15.09 -1.97
N ASP A 18 5.73 -15.99 -1.11
CA ASP A 18 7.06 -16.61 -1.21
C ASP A 18 7.20 -17.51 -2.46
N GLU A 19 6.16 -18.28 -2.80
CA GLU A 19 6.12 -19.07 -4.04
C GLU A 19 6.23 -18.16 -5.27
N GLU A 20 5.52 -17.04 -5.29
CA GLU A 20 5.56 -16.08 -6.40
C GLU A 20 6.92 -15.38 -6.50
N ALA A 21 7.53 -15.00 -5.37
CA ALA A 21 8.88 -14.44 -5.33
C ALA A 21 9.89 -15.41 -5.98
N LYS A 22 9.86 -16.68 -5.59
CA LYS A 22 10.73 -17.73 -6.17
C LYS A 22 10.48 -17.94 -7.64
N ARG A 23 9.21 -17.93 -8.07
CA ARG A 23 8.83 -18.09 -9.49
C ARG A 23 9.44 -17.00 -10.37
N LEU A 24 9.55 -15.78 -9.84
CA LEU A 24 10.13 -14.62 -10.51
C LEU A 24 11.65 -14.49 -10.31
N GLY A 25 12.27 -15.40 -9.55
CA GLY A 25 13.70 -15.35 -9.24
C GLY A 25 14.07 -14.24 -8.26
N HIS A 26 13.14 -13.78 -7.42
CA HIS A 26 13.39 -12.83 -6.35
C HIS A 26 13.76 -13.56 -5.05
N ASP A 27 14.89 -13.16 -4.45
CA ASP A 27 15.39 -13.73 -3.19
C ASP A 27 14.64 -13.21 -1.94
N THR A 28 13.71 -12.27 -2.12
CA THR A 28 12.96 -11.63 -1.04
C THR A 28 11.49 -11.41 -1.44
N VAL A 29 10.61 -11.40 -0.44
CA VAL A 29 9.18 -11.11 -0.62
C VAL A 29 8.95 -9.62 -0.43
N GLY A 30 8.54 -8.94 -1.50
CA GLY A 30 8.14 -7.53 -1.50
C GLY A 30 6.62 -7.34 -1.31
N THR A 31 6.20 -6.08 -1.33
CA THR A 31 4.79 -5.68 -1.22
C THR A 31 3.93 -6.23 -2.37
N GLU A 32 4.51 -6.32 -3.57
CA GLU A 32 3.89 -6.82 -4.79
C GLU A 32 3.61 -8.31 -4.69
N GLN A 33 4.54 -9.08 -4.12
CA GLN A 33 4.34 -10.52 -3.90
C GLN A 33 3.33 -10.77 -2.79
N LEU A 34 3.33 -9.96 -1.72
CA LEU A 34 2.27 -10.02 -0.70
C LEU A 34 0.89 -9.71 -1.30
N LEU A 35 0.80 -8.71 -2.18
CA LEU A 35 -0.43 -8.41 -2.91
C LEU A 35 -0.84 -9.57 -3.82
N SER A 36 0.10 -10.16 -4.57
CA SER A 36 -0.15 -11.33 -5.41
C SER A 36 -0.63 -12.54 -4.58
N GLY A 37 0.00 -12.80 -3.44
CA GLY A 37 -0.42 -13.82 -2.48
C GLY A 37 -1.80 -13.56 -1.88
N LEU A 38 -2.14 -12.29 -1.59
CA LEU A 38 -3.48 -11.90 -1.14
C LEU A 38 -4.54 -12.20 -2.20
N ILE A 39 -4.27 -11.87 -3.46
CA ILE A 39 -5.16 -12.13 -4.60
C ILE A 39 -5.30 -13.65 -4.82
N ALA A 40 -4.20 -14.38 -4.81
CA ALA A 40 -4.17 -15.82 -5.02
C ALA A 40 -4.85 -16.62 -3.89
N GLU A 41 -4.84 -16.11 -2.65
CA GLU A 41 -5.56 -16.73 -1.54
C GLU A 41 -7.08 -16.71 -1.77
N ASN A 42 -7.58 -15.67 -2.45
CA ASN A 42 -8.94 -15.50 -2.98
C ASN A 42 -10.10 -15.72 -1.97
N THR A 43 -9.85 -15.76 -0.67
CA THR A 43 -10.91 -15.86 0.36
C THR A 43 -10.98 -14.64 1.27
N GLY A 44 -9.91 -13.86 1.34
CA GLY A 44 -9.82 -12.62 2.10
C GLY A 44 -10.63 -11.46 1.51
N ILE A 45 -10.94 -10.48 2.36
CA ILE A 45 -11.61 -9.22 1.95
C ILE A 45 -10.76 -8.48 0.91
N ALA A 46 -9.42 -8.48 1.07
CA ALA A 46 -8.51 -7.84 0.15
C ALA A 46 -8.61 -8.37 -1.29
N ALA A 47 -8.71 -9.70 -1.47
CA ALA A 47 -8.88 -10.32 -2.80
C ALA A 47 -10.21 -9.89 -3.44
N LYS A 48 -11.31 -9.93 -2.68
CA LYS A 48 -12.63 -9.50 -3.16
C LYS A 48 -12.61 -8.05 -3.61
N VAL A 49 -11.98 -7.18 -2.81
CA VAL A 49 -11.81 -5.75 -3.13
C VAL A 49 -10.96 -5.59 -4.40
N HIS A 50 -9.87 -6.35 -4.53
CA HIS A 50 -9.03 -6.31 -5.73
C HIS A 50 -9.79 -6.74 -6.99
N THR A 51 -10.58 -7.82 -6.95
CA THR A 51 -11.42 -8.23 -8.09
C THR A 51 -12.46 -7.18 -8.43
N LEU A 52 -13.15 -6.64 -7.43
CA LEU A 52 -14.18 -5.59 -7.63
C LEU A 52 -13.61 -4.30 -8.23
N ILE A 53 -12.37 -3.93 -7.87
CA ILE A 53 -11.69 -2.74 -8.39
C ILE A 53 -10.96 -3.04 -9.71
N GLY A 54 -10.39 -4.23 -9.88
CA GLY A 54 -9.50 -4.64 -10.97
C GLY A 54 -10.21 -5.11 -12.24
N GLU A 55 -11.44 -5.63 -12.14
CA GLU A 55 -12.28 -5.97 -13.32
C GLU A 55 -13.03 -4.75 -13.89
N GLY A 56 -12.89 -3.57 -13.27
CA GLY A 56 -13.65 -2.36 -13.55
C GLY A 56 -12.88 -1.24 -14.25
N SER A 57 -12.30 -1.49 -15.44
CA SER A 57 -11.82 -0.42 -16.35
C SER A 57 -12.98 0.40 -17.00
N ALA A 58 -14.20 0.27 -16.47
CA ALA A 58 -15.34 1.10 -16.82
C ALA A 58 -16.17 1.41 -15.56
N GLY A 59 -15.86 2.52 -14.89
CA GLY A 59 -16.80 3.21 -13.98
C GLY A 59 -17.19 2.52 -12.65
N GLY A 60 -16.49 1.47 -12.22
CA GLY A 60 -16.89 0.61 -11.08
C GLY A 60 -16.44 1.02 -9.67
N GLY A 61 -15.81 2.20 -9.48
CA GLY A 61 -15.29 2.65 -8.17
C GLY A 61 -16.34 2.82 -7.06
N PHE A 62 -17.63 2.69 -7.39
CA PHE A 62 -18.74 2.83 -6.46
C PHE A 62 -19.15 1.53 -5.74
N ASP A 63 -18.76 0.33 -6.22
CA ASP A 63 -19.30 -0.92 -5.65
C ASP A 63 -18.47 -1.48 -4.48
N ALA A 64 -17.13 -1.34 -4.53
CA ALA A 64 -16.26 -1.82 -3.45
C ALA A 64 -16.47 -1.02 -2.14
N ALA A 65 -16.73 0.30 -2.23
CA ALA A 65 -16.97 1.14 -1.07
C ALA A 65 -18.24 0.71 -0.30
N ASN A 66 -19.35 0.50 -1.01
CA ASN A 66 -20.62 0.05 -0.42
C ASN A 66 -20.53 -1.34 0.24
N ILE A 67 -19.62 -2.19 -0.22
CA ILE A 67 -19.37 -3.52 0.37
C ILE A 67 -18.53 -3.42 1.66
N LEU A 68 -17.58 -2.50 1.70
CA LEU A 68 -16.66 -2.33 2.83
C LEU A 68 -17.21 -1.45 3.95
N GLU A 69 -17.98 -0.41 3.60
CA GLU A 69 -18.57 0.54 4.55
C GLU A 69 -19.31 -0.14 5.72
N PRO A 70 -20.16 -1.17 5.52
CA PRO A 70 -20.83 -1.84 6.62
C PRO A 70 -19.86 -2.57 7.56
N ALA A 71 -18.82 -3.23 7.03
CA ALA A 71 -17.83 -3.95 7.83
C ALA A 71 -16.94 -2.98 8.62
N LEU A 72 -16.58 -1.84 8.02
CA LEU A 72 -15.86 -0.75 8.66
C LEU A 72 -16.71 -0.08 9.76
N ALA A 73 -17.99 0.18 9.49
CA ALA A 73 -18.92 0.78 10.45
C ALA A 73 -19.15 -0.11 11.68
N ARG A 74 -19.29 -1.44 11.46
CA ARG A 74 -19.43 -2.44 12.53
C ARG A 74 -18.12 -2.73 13.27
N GLY A 75 -16.97 -2.32 12.74
CA GLY A 75 -15.65 -2.58 13.34
C GLY A 75 -15.15 -4.01 13.15
N GLU A 76 -15.73 -4.75 12.20
CA GLU A 76 -15.30 -6.12 11.84
C GLU A 76 -14.04 -6.12 10.98
N LEU A 77 -13.72 -4.96 10.37
CA LEU A 77 -12.53 -4.75 9.55
C LEU A 77 -11.70 -3.60 10.14
N GLN A 78 -10.45 -3.90 10.46
CA GLN A 78 -9.44 -2.87 10.75
C GLN A 78 -8.61 -2.64 9.49
N CYS A 79 -8.46 -1.38 9.09
CA CYS A 79 -7.62 -1.01 7.97
C CYS A 79 -6.94 0.34 8.20
N ILE A 80 -5.86 0.56 7.45
CA ILE A 80 -5.24 1.86 7.27
C ILE A 80 -5.59 2.30 5.84
N GLY A 81 -6.24 3.45 5.71
CA GLY A 81 -6.55 4.05 4.41
C GLY A 81 -5.48 5.06 4.02
N ALA A 82 -5.03 5.02 2.76
CA ALA A 82 -4.22 6.06 2.16
C ALA A 82 -5.08 6.80 1.13
N THR A 83 -5.23 8.12 1.30
CA THR A 83 -6.09 8.94 0.44
C THR A 83 -5.56 10.36 0.41
N THR A 84 -5.90 11.11 -0.64
CA THR A 84 -5.61 12.54 -0.69
C THR A 84 -6.48 13.32 0.31
N GLN A 85 -6.07 14.54 0.67
CA GLN A 85 -6.87 15.38 1.57
C GLN A 85 -8.26 15.70 1.00
N ASP A 86 -8.35 15.88 -0.32
CA ASP A 86 -9.61 16.20 -0.99
C ASP A 86 -10.57 15.01 -0.99
N GLU A 87 -10.08 13.81 -1.30
CA GLU A 87 -10.89 12.60 -1.22
C GLU A 87 -11.35 12.29 0.21
N HIS A 88 -10.48 12.46 1.21
CA HIS A 88 -10.84 12.31 2.62
C HIS A 88 -12.01 13.23 2.99
N ARG A 89 -11.90 14.51 2.64
CA ARG A 89 -12.96 15.51 2.88
C ARG A 89 -14.24 15.19 2.12
N MET A 90 -14.13 14.75 0.87
CA MET A 90 -15.30 14.51 0.02
C MET A 90 -16.03 13.21 0.37
N ARG A 91 -15.35 12.20 0.91
CA ARG A 91 -15.90 10.84 1.10
C ARG A 91 -15.96 10.41 2.57
N VAL A 92 -14.89 10.57 3.33
CA VAL A 92 -14.81 10.07 4.72
C VAL A 92 -15.45 11.05 5.69
N GLU A 93 -15.17 12.34 5.58
CA GLU A 93 -15.73 13.34 6.51
C GLU A 93 -17.24 13.58 6.32
N LYS A 94 -17.77 13.32 5.11
CA LYS A 94 -19.20 13.46 4.80
C LYS A 94 -20.03 12.27 5.27
N ASP A 95 -19.43 11.09 5.44
CA ASP A 95 -20.13 9.92 5.94
C ASP A 95 -20.07 9.84 7.49
N PRO A 96 -21.20 9.89 8.20
CA PRO A 96 -21.21 9.86 9.66
C PRO A 96 -20.67 8.55 10.29
N ALA A 97 -20.78 7.41 9.62
CA ALA A 97 -20.26 6.14 10.12
C ALA A 97 -18.73 6.09 9.97
N LEU A 98 -18.20 6.46 8.80
CA LEU A 98 -16.76 6.49 8.56
C LEU A 98 -16.06 7.55 9.41
N LYS A 99 -16.62 8.77 9.51
CA LYS A 99 -16.08 9.85 10.36
C LYS A 99 -15.91 9.45 11.83
N ARG A 100 -16.76 8.57 12.35
CA ARG A 100 -16.68 8.07 13.74
C ARG A 100 -15.67 6.92 13.93
N ARG A 101 -15.22 6.30 12.85
CA ARG A 101 -14.35 5.11 12.88
C ARG A 101 -12.94 5.37 12.38
N PHE A 102 -12.77 6.33 11.48
CA PHE A 102 -11.46 6.74 10.99
C PHE A 102 -10.95 7.92 11.80
N GLN A 103 -9.73 7.78 12.31
CA GLN A 103 -8.94 8.88 12.83
C GLN A 103 -8.01 9.35 11.71
N PRO A 104 -8.18 10.57 11.15
CA PRO A 104 -7.21 11.08 10.18
C PRO A 104 -5.86 11.30 10.86
N VAL A 105 -4.82 10.80 10.20
CA VAL A 105 -3.42 11.09 10.52
C VAL A 105 -2.83 11.75 9.28
N LYS A 106 -2.46 13.02 9.40
CA LYS A 106 -1.85 13.74 8.29
C LYS A 106 -0.39 13.31 8.19
N VAL A 107 -0.03 12.68 7.08
CA VAL A 107 1.36 12.43 6.72
C VAL A 107 1.89 13.70 6.07
N LEU A 108 2.97 14.25 6.62
CA LEU A 108 3.65 15.41 6.07
C LEU A 108 4.71 14.94 5.08
N GLU A 109 5.00 15.82 4.13
CA GLU A 109 6.18 15.69 3.28
C GLU A 109 7.44 15.64 4.17
N PRO A 110 8.34 14.67 3.97
CA PRO A 110 9.60 14.63 4.69
C PRO A 110 10.47 15.84 4.33
N SER A 111 11.35 16.23 5.25
CA SER A 111 12.39 17.19 4.95
C SER A 111 13.46 16.57 4.05
N VAL A 112 14.21 17.41 3.34
CA VAL A 112 15.32 16.96 2.47
C VAL A 112 16.29 16.05 3.23
N ASP A 113 16.60 16.36 4.49
CA ASP A 113 17.51 15.56 5.32
C ASP A 113 16.90 14.19 5.67
N GLU A 114 15.61 14.14 6.03
CA GLU A 114 14.89 12.88 6.25
C GLU A 114 14.83 12.03 4.98
N THR A 115 14.63 12.64 3.80
CA THR A 115 14.63 11.92 2.52
C THR A 115 16.00 11.32 2.20
N ILE A 116 17.09 12.03 2.52
CA ILE A 116 18.45 11.50 2.38
C ILE A 116 18.65 10.28 3.32
N GLU A 117 18.14 10.34 4.56
CA GLU A 117 18.18 9.20 5.48
C GLU A 117 17.36 8.00 4.96
N ILE A 118 16.17 8.26 4.42
CA ILE A 118 15.33 7.23 3.78
C ILE A 118 16.08 6.56 2.62
N PHE A 119 16.76 7.33 1.78
CA PHE A 119 17.59 6.80 0.71
C PHE A 119 18.71 5.91 1.25
N GLY A 120 19.33 6.30 2.36
CA GLY A 120 20.33 5.50 3.08
C GLY A 120 19.80 4.13 3.54
N GLY A 121 18.50 4.02 3.85
CA GLY A 121 17.86 2.75 4.19
C GLY A 121 17.48 1.89 2.98
N LEU A 122 17.38 2.47 1.79
CA LEU A 122 16.87 1.80 0.58
C LEU A 122 17.95 1.47 -0.44
N TYR A 123 19.09 2.17 -0.44
CA TYR A 123 20.02 2.13 -1.57
C TYR A 123 20.57 0.72 -1.85
N GLU A 124 20.96 -0.07 -0.85
CA GLU A 124 21.51 -1.42 -1.05
C GLU A 124 20.52 -2.35 -1.77
N THR A 125 19.24 -2.23 -1.40
CA THR A 125 18.13 -2.97 -2.01
C THR A 125 17.98 -2.58 -3.47
N TYR A 126 18.01 -1.27 -3.78
CA TYR A 126 17.83 -0.76 -5.13
C TYR A 126 19.05 -1.03 -6.04
N GLU A 127 20.28 -0.91 -5.53
CA GLU A 127 21.49 -1.27 -6.25
C GLU A 127 21.49 -2.76 -6.63
N SER A 128 21.14 -3.61 -5.66
CA SER A 128 21.06 -5.06 -5.86
C SER A 128 19.99 -5.43 -6.89
N HIS A 129 18.86 -4.73 -6.88
CA HIS A 129 17.77 -4.96 -7.83
C HIS A 129 18.12 -4.47 -9.25
N HIS A 130 18.59 -3.24 -9.38
CA HIS A 130 18.86 -2.62 -10.69
C HIS A 130 20.24 -2.94 -11.27
N LYS A 131 21.13 -3.59 -10.50
CA LYS A 131 22.52 -3.90 -10.89
C LYS A 131 23.33 -2.65 -11.25
N VAL A 132 23.15 -1.60 -10.45
CA VAL A 132 23.85 -0.31 -10.59
C VAL A 132 24.50 0.10 -9.28
N HIS A 133 25.41 1.07 -9.32
CA HIS A 133 26.00 1.69 -8.14
C HIS A 133 25.65 3.18 -8.10
N TYR A 134 25.10 3.64 -6.98
CA TYR A 134 24.77 5.04 -6.72
C TYR A 134 25.88 5.69 -5.90
N THR A 135 26.36 6.84 -6.35
CA THR A 135 27.33 7.61 -5.57
C THR A 135 26.65 8.31 -4.40
N LYS A 136 27.38 8.54 -3.31
CA LYS A 136 26.86 9.29 -2.16
C LYS A 136 26.40 10.70 -2.56
N GLU A 137 27.14 11.32 -3.47
CA GLU A 137 26.81 12.63 -4.02
C GLU A 137 25.47 12.60 -4.76
N ALA A 138 25.17 11.54 -5.51
CA ALA A 138 23.89 11.40 -6.21
C ALA A 138 22.72 11.21 -5.23
N LEU A 139 22.89 10.41 -4.18
CA LEU A 139 21.87 10.19 -3.16
C LEU A 139 21.53 11.46 -2.37
N ILE A 140 22.49 12.37 -2.20
CA ILE A 140 22.30 13.67 -1.56
C ILE A 140 21.68 14.68 -2.55
N ALA A 141 22.19 14.72 -3.79
CA ALA A 141 21.76 15.69 -4.78
C ALA A 141 20.31 15.47 -5.24
N ALA A 142 19.85 14.23 -5.33
CA ALA A 142 18.51 13.92 -5.85
C ALA A 142 17.37 14.57 -5.02
N PRO A 143 17.30 14.41 -3.68
CA PRO A 143 16.30 15.11 -2.86
C PRO A 143 16.42 16.63 -2.95
N GLN A 144 17.65 17.18 -2.95
CA GLN A 144 17.88 18.62 -3.04
C GLN A 144 17.36 19.22 -4.35
N LEU A 145 17.64 18.56 -5.48
CA LEU A 145 17.17 18.98 -6.79
C LEU A 145 15.66 18.84 -6.92
N SER A 146 15.09 17.73 -6.42
CA SER A 146 13.65 17.50 -6.43
C SER A 146 12.91 18.61 -5.67
N ASN A 147 13.31 18.88 -4.42
CA ASN A 147 12.70 19.94 -3.60
C ASN A 147 12.86 21.34 -4.22
N ARG A 148 13.95 21.59 -4.98
CA ARG A 148 14.20 22.89 -5.62
C ARG A 148 13.41 23.07 -6.92
N ASP A 149 13.37 22.04 -7.75
CA ASP A 149 12.99 22.16 -9.16
C ASP A 149 11.62 21.53 -9.48
N ILE A 150 11.14 20.59 -8.66
CA ILE A 150 9.87 19.88 -8.86
C ILE A 150 8.82 20.44 -7.88
N ARG A 151 7.73 21.00 -8.42
CA ARG A 151 6.66 21.64 -7.60
C ARG A 151 5.39 20.80 -7.45
N PHE A 152 5.30 19.66 -8.13
CA PHE A 152 4.09 18.85 -8.21
C PHE A 152 4.24 17.45 -7.60
N ALA A 153 5.40 17.16 -7.01
CA ALA A 153 5.66 15.94 -6.28
C ALA A 153 6.18 16.31 -4.88
N PHE A 154 5.93 15.43 -3.91
CA PHE A 154 6.46 15.57 -2.56
C PHE A 154 7.88 15.00 -2.52
N CYS A 155 8.77 15.70 -1.85
CA CYS A 155 10.16 15.34 -1.66
C CYS A 155 10.40 14.68 -0.30
#